data_AF-A0AAJ6YQZ8-F1
#
_entry.id   AF-A0AAJ6YQZ8-F1
#
_cell.length_a   1.000
_cell.length_b   1.000
_cell.length_c   1.000
_cell.angle_alpha   90.00
_cell.angle_beta   90.00
_cell.angle_gamma   90.00
#
_symmetry.space_group_name_H-M   'P 1'
#
loop_
_entity.id
_entity.type
_entity.pdbx_description
1 polymer ?
#
loop_
_entity_poly.entity_id
_entity_poly.type
_entity_poly.pdbx_seq_one_letter_code
_entity_poly.pdbx_strand_id
1 'polypeptide(L)'
;MAKLLIVAITHTVILALYVFTIYCTFSVLKLPNFDKQQNNFNVGQLKFLTVWNVIAQTLFFFTSLLNDIFGTNSNIPKKMPFIRRYKDFYHASVGFPVAIFVGLTFWGLMFVDRELVLPKALDLYFPRWLNHLMHSMIMVTTILEMLMVPRQYPKRSQGLGVLTGFMLIYLSWMHFVYYMNGIWAYPVIEILTWPFRIIFYLALLMFAAGLYYVGELLDQLIWGEYLILLQSIIDYQSMS
;
A
#
# COMPACT_ATOMS: atom_id res chain seq x y z
N MET A 1 16.36 -24.26 -0.84
CA MET A 1 15.23 -24.72 -0.02
C MET A 1 14.94 -23.77 1.16
N ALA A 2 15.93 -23.41 1.99
CA ALA A 2 15.75 -22.49 3.12
C ALA A 2 15.18 -21.10 2.76
N LYS A 3 15.70 -20.43 1.70
CA LYS A 3 15.17 -19.12 1.25
C LYS A 3 13.68 -19.16 0.90
N LEU A 4 13.24 -20.21 0.19
CA LEU A 4 11.83 -20.36 -0.21
C LEU A 4 10.93 -20.54 1.02
N LEU A 5 11.37 -21.34 1.99
CA LEU A 5 10.65 -21.58 3.23
C LEU A 5 10.53 -20.29 4.06
N ILE A 6 11.61 -19.51 4.18
CA ILE A 6 11.59 -18.21 4.87
C ILE A 6 10.60 -17.25 4.22
N VAL A 7 10.60 -17.15 2.88
CA VAL A 7 9.64 -16.32 2.13
C VAL A 7 8.20 -16.73 2.41
N ALA A 8 7.89 -18.02 2.33
CA ALA A 8 6.55 -18.53 2.58
C ALA A 8 6.08 -18.30 4.03
N ILE A 9 6.96 -18.49 5.01
CA ILE A 9 6.66 -18.20 6.42
C ILE A 9 6.40 -16.70 6.61
N THR A 10 7.25 -15.84 6.04
CA THR A 10 7.08 -14.39 6.13
C THR A 10 5.75 -13.94 5.52
N HIS A 11 5.40 -14.40 4.31
CA HIS A 11 4.11 -14.08 3.71
C HIS A 11 2.93 -14.56 4.56
N THR A 12 3.03 -15.76 5.15
CA THR A 12 1.99 -16.31 6.03
C THR A 12 1.77 -15.44 7.26
N VAL A 13 2.86 -15.05 7.94
CA VAL A 13 2.80 -14.21 9.15
C VAL A 13 2.24 -12.83 8.82
N ILE A 14 2.69 -12.21 7.74
CA ILE A 14 2.22 -10.89 7.32
C ILE A 14 0.74 -10.94 6.91
N LEU A 15 0.31 -11.99 6.19
CA LEU A 15 -1.09 -12.17 5.83
C LEU A 15 -1.97 -12.30 7.08
N ALA A 16 -1.56 -13.13 8.05
CA ALA A 16 -2.28 -13.27 9.31
C ALA A 16 -2.36 -11.94 10.07
N LEU A 17 -1.27 -11.16 10.09
CA LEU A 17 -1.23 -9.83 10.68
C LEU A 17 -2.25 -8.87 10.04
N TYR A 18 -2.35 -8.85 8.71
CA TYR A 18 -3.30 -7.97 8.03
C TYR A 18 -4.75 -8.43 8.10
N VAL A 19 -5.01 -9.74 8.07
CA VAL A 19 -6.35 -10.29 8.36
C VAL A 19 -6.79 -9.89 9.78
N PHE A 20 -5.90 -10.01 10.76
CA PHE A 20 -6.16 -9.55 12.13
C PHE A 20 -6.39 -8.03 12.18
N THR A 21 -5.60 -7.24 11.46
CA THR A 21 -5.76 -5.78 11.38
C THR A 21 -7.11 -5.39 10.81
N ILE A 22 -7.57 -6.06 9.73
CA ILE A 22 -8.90 -5.86 9.13
C ILE A 22 -9.98 -6.22 10.15
N TYR A 23 -9.86 -7.38 10.80
CA TYR A 23 -10.82 -7.81 11.81
C TYR A 23 -10.97 -6.76 12.93
N CYS A 24 -9.86 -6.26 13.46
CA CYS A 24 -9.88 -5.22 14.49
C CYS A 24 -10.45 -3.90 13.97
N THR A 25 -10.15 -3.52 12.73
CA THR A 25 -10.67 -2.28 12.11
C THR A 25 -12.19 -2.30 11.97
N PHE A 26 -12.80 -3.44 11.63
CA PHE A 26 -14.25 -3.50 11.40
C PHE A 26 -15.05 -3.99 12.62
N SER A 27 -14.45 -4.80 13.49
CA SER A 27 -15.16 -5.43 14.62
C SER A 27 -14.90 -4.74 15.96
N VAL A 28 -13.71 -4.15 16.14
CA VAL A 28 -13.24 -3.63 17.43
C VAL A 28 -13.20 -2.09 17.42
N LEU A 29 -12.74 -1.48 16.33
CA LEU A 29 -12.62 -0.03 16.20
C LEU A 29 -13.99 0.62 16.01
N LYS A 30 -14.53 1.18 17.10
CA LYS A 30 -15.79 1.93 17.10
C LYS A 30 -15.48 3.41 17.22
N LEU A 31 -15.33 4.08 16.08
CA LEU A 31 -15.23 5.54 16.07
C LEU A 31 -16.63 6.15 16.24
N PRO A 32 -16.75 7.26 16.98
CA PRO A 32 -18.00 8.01 17.04
C PRO A 32 -18.40 8.53 15.65
N ASN A 33 -19.69 8.42 15.32
CA ASN A 33 -20.27 9.04 14.12
C ASN A 33 -20.48 10.53 14.42
N PHE A 34 -19.79 11.39 13.70
CA PHE A 34 -19.91 12.84 13.86
C PHE A 34 -20.87 13.48 12.85
N ASP A 35 -21.59 12.70 12.05
CA ASP A 35 -22.32 13.13 10.84
C ASP A 35 -23.13 14.43 11.05
N LYS A 36 -22.85 15.43 10.20
CA LYS A 36 -23.59 16.71 10.23
C LYS A 36 -24.96 16.56 9.59
N GLN A 37 -25.09 15.64 8.64
CA GLN A 37 -26.34 15.26 8.01
C GLN A 37 -26.84 13.97 8.65
N GLN A 38 -28.08 13.95 9.17
CA GLN A 38 -28.72 12.74 9.71
C GLN A 38 -29.16 11.79 8.58
N ASN A 39 -28.22 11.41 7.72
CA ASN A 39 -28.45 10.45 6.65
C ASN A 39 -28.09 9.04 7.13
N ASN A 40 -28.86 8.03 6.72
CA ASN A 40 -28.59 6.62 7.05
C ASN A 40 -27.34 6.04 6.33
N PHE A 41 -26.52 6.88 5.70
CA PHE A 41 -25.39 6.47 4.87
C PHE A 41 -24.11 6.32 5.71
N ASN A 42 -23.89 5.13 6.26
CA ASN A 42 -22.71 4.81 7.04
C ASN A 42 -21.76 3.86 6.28
N VAL A 43 -20.64 4.40 5.80
CA VAL A 43 -19.55 3.63 5.17
C VAL A 43 -18.51 3.11 6.16
N GLY A 44 -18.66 3.46 7.44
CA GLY A 44 -17.73 3.10 8.51
C GLY A 44 -16.30 3.54 8.21
N GLN A 45 -15.36 2.63 8.45
CA GLN A 45 -13.93 2.89 8.29
C GLN A 45 -13.49 2.93 6.81
N LEU A 46 -14.32 2.50 5.85
CA LEU A 46 -14.00 2.52 4.42
C LEU A 46 -13.86 3.94 3.85
N LYS A 47 -14.16 5.00 4.61
CA LYS A 47 -13.85 6.38 4.21
C LYS A 47 -12.34 6.69 4.17
N PHE A 48 -11.52 5.93 4.90
CA PHE A 48 -10.08 6.20 5.03
C PHE A 48 -9.24 5.39 4.04
N LEU A 49 -8.31 6.06 3.35
CA LEU A 49 -7.35 5.43 2.43
C LEU A 49 -6.52 4.35 3.12
N THR A 50 -6.19 4.54 4.40
CA THR A 50 -5.43 3.56 5.17
C THR A 50 -6.13 2.20 5.21
N VAL A 51 -7.46 2.16 5.32
CA VAL A 51 -8.23 0.92 5.31
C VAL A 51 -8.19 0.26 3.93
N TRP A 52 -8.31 1.05 2.86
CA TRP A 52 -8.15 0.56 1.50
C TRP A 52 -6.75 -0.04 1.29
N ASN A 53 -5.72 0.62 1.81
CA ASN A 53 -4.35 0.13 1.72
C ASN A 53 -4.14 -1.16 2.52
N VAL A 54 -4.68 -1.29 3.74
CA VAL A 54 -4.58 -2.56 4.51
C VAL A 54 -5.27 -3.71 3.77
N ILE A 55 -6.42 -3.45 3.12
CA ILE A 55 -7.07 -4.43 2.25
C ILE A 55 -6.18 -4.77 1.06
N ALA A 56 -5.60 -3.76 0.40
CA ALA A 56 -4.67 -3.95 -0.72
C ALA A 56 -3.44 -4.80 -0.32
N GLN A 57 -2.83 -4.51 0.84
CA GLN A 57 -1.74 -5.31 1.39
C GLN A 57 -2.17 -6.75 1.68
N THR A 58 -3.36 -6.96 2.24
CA THR A 58 -3.91 -8.30 2.49
C THR A 58 -4.04 -9.10 1.20
N LEU A 59 -4.63 -8.50 0.16
CA LEU A 59 -4.77 -9.13 -1.16
C LEU A 59 -3.41 -9.42 -1.81
N PHE A 60 -2.46 -8.51 -1.64
CA PHE A 60 -1.09 -8.68 -2.13
C PHE A 60 -0.37 -9.85 -1.45
N PHE A 61 -0.37 -9.92 -0.11
CA PHE A 61 0.28 -11.01 0.62
C PHE A 61 -0.45 -12.35 0.47
N PHE A 62 -1.76 -12.35 0.27
CA PHE A 62 -2.50 -13.54 -0.14
C PHE A 62 -2.06 -14.05 -1.51
N THR A 63 -1.96 -13.15 -2.49
CA THR A 63 -1.42 -13.47 -3.83
C THR A 63 0.02 -13.98 -3.76
N SER A 64 0.82 -13.40 -2.86
CA SER A 64 2.21 -13.80 -2.62
C SER A 64 2.30 -15.22 -2.07
N LEU A 65 1.47 -15.57 -1.10
CA LEU A 65 1.38 -16.93 -0.56
C LEU A 65 0.92 -17.94 -1.63
N LEU A 66 -0.07 -17.58 -2.45
CA LEU A 66 -0.48 -18.42 -3.59
C LEU A 66 0.66 -18.59 -4.61
N ASN A 67 1.47 -17.55 -4.86
CA ASN A 67 2.65 -17.65 -5.72
C ASN A 67 3.72 -18.57 -5.11
N ASP A 68 3.84 -18.66 -3.79
CA ASP A 68 4.80 -19.57 -3.15
C ASP A 68 4.41 -21.04 -3.33
N ILE A 69 3.12 -21.33 -3.40
CA ILE A 69 2.58 -22.70 -3.59
C ILE A 69 2.57 -23.09 -5.07
N PHE A 70 2.07 -22.21 -5.95
CA PHE A 70 1.77 -22.54 -7.35
C PHE A 70 2.71 -21.88 -8.36
N GLY A 71 3.45 -20.86 -7.94
CA GLY A 71 4.28 -20.02 -8.80
C GLY A 71 5.77 -20.24 -8.58
N THR A 72 6.53 -19.15 -8.61
CA THR A 72 7.97 -19.19 -8.35
C THR A 72 8.46 -17.85 -7.82
N ASN A 73 9.45 -17.90 -6.94
CA ASN A 73 10.26 -16.75 -6.53
C ASN A 73 11.72 -16.90 -6.99
N SER A 74 11.98 -17.68 -8.05
CA SER A 74 13.30 -17.73 -8.67
C SER A 74 13.72 -16.34 -9.10
N ASN A 75 15.00 -16.00 -8.86
CA ASN A 75 15.56 -14.71 -9.27
C ASN A 75 15.56 -14.59 -10.80
N ILE A 76 15.77 -15.70 -11.52
CA ILE A 76 15.72 -15.78 -12.98
C ILE A 76 14.79 -16.94 -13.36
N PRO A 77 13.48 -16.70 -13.53
CA PRO A 77 12.54 -17.75 -13.92
C PRO A 77 12.62 -18.01 -15.43
N LYS A 78 12.79 -19.28 -15.84
CA LYS A 78 12.77 -19.68 -17.27
C LYS A 78 11.50 -19.25 -17.99
N LYS A 79 10.35 -19.37 -17.32
CA LYS A 79 9.05 -18.87 -17.77
C LYS A 79 8.33 -18.29 -16.56
N MET A 80 7.99 -17.01 -16.63
CA MET A 80 7.29 -16.35 -15.53
C MET A 80 5.81 -16.75 -15.52
N PRO A 81 5.32 -17.40 -14.45
CA PRO A 81 3.91 -17.78 -14.36
C PRO A 81 3.02 -16.54 -14.20
N PHE A 82 1.74 -16.67 -14.59
CA PHE A 82 0.79 -15.55 -14.54
C PHE A 82 0.68 -14.93 -13.15
N ILE A 83 0.57 -15.77 -12.11
CA ILE A 83 0.44 -15.31 -10.72
C ILE A 83 1.63 -14.45 -10.29
N ARG A 84 2.83 -14.79 -10.78
CA ARG A 84 4.05 -14.02 -10.51
C ARG A 84 4.03 -12.67 -11.21
N ARG A 85 3.64 -12.63 -12.49
CA ARG A 85 3.50 -11.38 -13.26
C ARG A 85 2.49 -10.45 -12.60
N TYR A 86 1.34 -10.99 -12.18
CA TYR A 86 0.31 -10.24 -11.49
C TYR A 86 0.81 -9.71 -10.14
N LYS A 87 1.49 -10.55 -9.34
CA LYS A 87 2.10 -10.16 -8.07
C LYS A 87 3.06 -8.98 -8.25
N ASP A 88 3.98 -9.08 -9.20
CA ASP A 88 5.00 -8.05 -9.44
C ASP A 88 4.35 -6.75 -9.95
N PHE A 89 3.39 -6.86 -10.88
CA PHE A 89 2.61 -5.73 -11.37
C PHE A 89 1.85 -5.02 -10.24
N TYR A 90 1.14 -5.77 -9.39
CA TYR A 90 0.36 -5.25 -8.29
C TYR A 90 1.25 -4.55 -7.26
N HIS A 91 2.36 -5.18 -6.88
CA HIS A 91 3.31 -4.61 -5.94
C HIS A 91 3.87 -3.28 -6.45
N ALA A 92 4.35 -3.26 -7.70
CA ALA A 92 4.92 -2.06 -8.31
C ALA A 92 3.89 -0.92 -8.43
N SER A 93 2.65 -1.24 -8.82
CA SER A 93 1.65 -0.23 -9.19
C SER A 93 0.80 0.24 -8.01
N VAL A 94 0.56 -0.61 -7.01
CA VAL A 94 -0.32 -0.32 -5.87
C VAL A 94 0.38 -0.62 -4.55
N GLY A 95 0.83 -1.87 -4.35
CA GLY A 95 1.30 -2.37 -3.05
C GLY A 95 2.39 -1.50 -2.42
N PHE A 96 3.47 -1.23 -3.15
CA PHE A 96 4.58 -0.39 -2.67
C PHE A 96 4.22 1.10 -2.60
N PRO A 97 3.88 1.78 -3.71
CA PRO A 97 3.72 3.23 -3.69
C PRO A 97 2.59 3.68 -2.75
N VAL A 98 1.47 2.95 -2.68
CA VAL A 98 0.34 3.34 -1.80
C VAL A 98 0.67 3.10 -0.33
N ALA A 99 1.38 2.00 0.02
CA ALA A 99 1.77 1.77 1.41
C ALA A 99 2.75 2.82 1.93
N ILE A 100 3.76 3.16 1.13
CA ILE A 100 4.71 4.23 1.47
C ILE A 100 3.98 5.58 1.51
N PHE A 101 3.10 5.87 0.55
CA PHE A 101 2.30 7.09 0.53
C PHE A 101 1.47 7.25 1.80
N VAL A 102 0.68 6.23 2.18
CA VAL A 102 -0.18 6.27 3.36
C VAL A 102 0.64 6.47 4.63
N GLY A 103 1.73 5.71 4.80
CA GLY A 103 2.54 5.83 6.01
C GLY A 103 3.26 7.17 6.12
N LEU A 104 3.88 7.65 5.04
CA LEU A 104 4.60 8.93 5.05
C LEU A 104 3.68 10.14 5.21
N THR A 105 2.54 10.16 4.50
CA THR A 105 1.57 11.27 4.63
C THR A 105 0.94 11.28 6.02
N PHE A 106 0.57 10.11 6.56
CA PHE A 106 0.02 10.01 7.91
C PHE A 106 1.02 10.50 8.96
N TRP A 107 2.23 9.94 9.01
CA TRP A 107 3.21 10.32 10.02
C TRP A 107 3.74 11.74 9.83
N GLY A 108 3.84 12.20 8.58
CA GLY A 108 4.18 13.60 8.27
C GLY A 108 3.15 14.57 8.83
N LEU A 109 1.85 14.32 8.59
CA LEU A 109 0.78 15.14 9.16
C LEU A 109 0.74 15.02 10.69
N MET A 110 0.90 13.81 11.25
CA MET A 110 0.99 13.61 12.71
C MET A 110 2.12 14.41 13.35
N PHE A 111 3.25 14.55 12.66
CA PHE A 111 4.40 15.32 13.12
C PHE A 111 4.17 16.84 13.03
N VAL A 112 3.57 17.32 11.93
CA VAL A 112 3.29 18.75 11.73
C VAL A 112 2.18 19.22 12.66
N ASP A 113 1.01 18.60 12.57
CA ASP A 113 -0.12 18.79 13.47
C ASP A 113 -1.06 17.59 13.36
N ARG A 114 -1.11 16.77 14.40
CA ARG A 114 -1.97 15.58 14.43
C ARG A 114 -3.46 15.86 14.23
N GLU A 115 -3.94 17.05 14.55
CA GLU A 115 -5.36 17.41 14.36
C GLU A 115 -5.76 17.40 12.87
N LEU A 116 -4.79 17.44 11.95
CA LEU A 116 -5.00 17.37 10.51
C LEU A 116 -5.39 15.97 10.00
N VAL A 117 -5.10 14.91 10.75
CA VAL A 117 -5.28 13.52 10.30
C VAL A 117 -5.85 12.58 11.37
N LEU A 118 -5.45 12.73 12.64
CA LEU A 118 -5.94 11.95 13.77
C LEU A 118 -6.07 12.84 15.03
N PRO A 119 -7.20 13.57 15.14
CA PRO A 119 -7.52 14.41 16.30
C PRO A 119 -7.37 13.68 17.63
N LYS A 120 -6.92 14.38 18.69
CA LYS A 120 -6.77 13.82 20.05
C LYS A 120 -8.06 13.18 20.59
N ALA A 121 -9.21 13.71 20.19
CA ALA A 121 -10.52 13.16 20.58
C ALA A 121 -10.72 11.69 20.18
N LEU A 122 -9.96 11.20 19.19
CA LEU A 122 -10.05 9.81 18.72
C LEU A 122 -9.16 8.83 19.49
N ASP A 123 -8.27 9.31 20.37
CA ASP A 123 -7.32 8.45 21.12
C ASP A 123 -8.03 7.45 22.05
N LEU A 124 -9.23 7.80 22.54
CA LEU A 124 -10.05 6.92 23.37
C LEU A 124 -10.60 5.71 22.61
N TYR A 125 -10.68 5.80 21.28
CA TYR A 125 -11.29 4.80 20.41
C TYR A 125 -10.27 4.06 19.55
N PHE A 126 -9.16 4.71 19.21
CA PHE A 126 -8.17 4.17 18.29
C PHE A 126 -6.88 3.77 19.02
N PRO A 127 -6.69 2.48 19.34
CA PRO A 127 -5.53 2.05 20.10
C PRO A 127 -4.23 2.20 19.31
N ARG A 128 -3.17 2.61 20.00
CA ARG A 128 -1.84 2.90 19.39
C ARG A 128 -1.27 1.72 18.61
N TRP A 129 -1.45 0.48 19.09
CA TRP A 129 -0.95 -0.70 18.40
C TRP A 129 -1.62 -0.86 17.03
N LEU A 130 -2.95 -0.67 16.95
CA LEU A 130 -3.68 -0.77 15.68
C LEU A 130 -3.27 0.36 14.74
N ASN A 131 -3.04 1.56 15.28
CA ASN A 131 -2.50 2.67 14.51
C ASN A 131 -1.15 2.33 13.85
N HIS A 132 -0.23 1.68 14.58
CA HIS A 132 1.03 1.23 14.00
C HIS A 132 0.85 0.08 12.99
N LEU A 133 -0.06 -0.85 13.20
CA LEU A 133 -0.37 -1.90 12.20
C LEU A 133 -0.87 -1.28 10.89
N MET A 134 -1.71 -0.26 10.99
CA MET A 134 -2.34 0.37 9.83
C MET A 134 -1.44 1.37 9.09
N HIS A 135 -0.55 2.09 9.79
CA HIS A 135 0.25 3.17 9.18
C HIS A 135 1.76 2.93 9.15
N SER A 136 2.30 2.05 10.01
CA SER A 136 3.75 1.76 10.05
C SER A 136 4.07 0.41 9.43
N MET A 137 3.36 -0.65 9.83
CA MET A 137 3.66 -2.02 9.38
C MET A 137 3.47 -2.17 7.87
N ILE A 138 2.50 -1.47 7.27
CA ILE A 138 2.33 -1.42 5.81
C ILE A 138 3.61 -1.03 5.07
N MET A 139 4.37 -0.06 5.58
CA MET A 139 5.64 0.37 5.00
C MET A 139 6.72 -0.68 5.26
N VAL A 140 6.82 -1.16 6.50
CA VAL A 140 7.82 -2.15 6.91
C VAL A 140 7.69 -3.42 6.08
N THR A 141 6.48 -3.96 5.93
CA THR A 141 6.26 -5.22 5.20
C THR A 141 6.45 -5.07 3.70
N THR A 142 6.09 -3.95 3.08
CA THR A 142 6.32 -3.77 1.64
C THR A 142 7.81 -3.60 1.33
N ILE A 143 8.57 -2.92 2.20
CA ILE A 143 10.03 -2.83 2.10
C ILE A 143 10.66 -4.20 2.33
N LEU A 144 10.22 -4.94 3.35
CA LEU A 144 10.70 -6.30 3.60
C LEU A 144 10.48 -7.21 2.39
N GLU A 145 9.30 -7.15 1.77
CA GLU A 145 9.02 -7.95 0.57
C GLU A 145 9.93 -7.57 -0.61
N MET A 146 10.18 -6.27 -0.82
CA MET A 146 11.15 -5.81 -1.83
C MET A 146 12.56 -6.34 -1.57
N LEU A 147 12.98 -6.43 -0.30
CA LEU A 147 14.29 -6.96 0.09
C LEU A 147 14.39 -8.48 -0.05
N MET A 148 13.27 -9.21 0.00
CA MET A 148 13.28 -10.68 -0.03
C MET A 148 13.20 -11.24 -1.44
N VAL A 149 12.48 -10.56 -2.34
CA VAL A 149 12.12 -11.09 -3.65
C VAL A 149 12.29 -10.03 -4.73
N PRO A 150 13.19 -10.22 -5.72
CA PRO A 150 13.38 -9.27 -6.83
C PRO A 150 12.08 -9.09 -7.59
N ARG A 151 11.85 -7.95 -8.25
CA ARG A 151 10.63 -7.72 -9.04
C ARG A 151 10.93 -7.51 -10.51
N GLN A 152 9.97 -7.83 -11.36
CA GLN A 152 9.93 -7.30 -12.71
C GLN A 152 8.91 -6.17 -12.78
N TYR A 153 9.41 -4.93 -12.82
CA TYR A 153 8.57 -3.75 -12.97
C TYR A 153 7.86 -3.77 -14.34
N PRO A 154 6.56 -3.41 -14.38
CA PRO A 154 5.85 -3.29 -15.64
C PRO A 154 6.30 -2.07 -16.44
N LYS A 155 5.76 -1.89 -17.64
CA LYS A 155 5.93 -0.62 -18.36
C LYS A 155 5.44 0.52 -17.47
N ARG A 156 6.28 1.55 -17.28
CA ARG A 156 6.00 2.70 -16.40
C ARG A 156 4.61 3.31 -16.64
N SER A 157 4.19 3.44 -17.89
CA SER A 157 2.86 3.97 -18.24
C SER A 157 1.71 3.12 -17.70
N GLN A 158 1.85 1.79 -17.69
CA GLN A 158 0.84 0.89 -17.13
C GLN A 158 0.82 0.97 -15.61
N GLY A 159 2.00 0.95 -14.97
CA GLY A 159 2.11 1.02 -13.51
C GLY A 159 1.60 2.35 -12.96
N LEU A 160 2.06 3.47 -13.54
CA LEU A 160 1.60 4.82 -13.20
C LEU A 160 0.12 5.03 -13.54
N GLY A 161 -0.37 4.46 -14.64
CA GLY A 161 -1.78 4.52 -15.01
C GLY A 161 -2.68 3.87 -13.95
N VAL A 162 -2.31 2.68 -13.48
CA VAL A 162 -3.03 1.99 -12.39
C VAL A 162 -2.92 2.73 -11.07
N LEU A 163 -1.74 3.22 -10.72
CA LEU A 163 -1.55 4.01 -9.49
C LEU A 163 -2.42 5.27 -9.50
N THR A 164 -2.36 6.03 -10.59
CA THR A 164 -3.16 7.26 -10.77
C THR A 164 -4.65 6.94 -10.72
N GLY A 165 -5.09 5.89 -11.41
CA GLY A 165 -6.47 5.43 -11.38
C GLY A 165 -6.94 5.09 -9.96
N PHE A 166 -6.14 4.34 -9.21
CA PHE A 166 -6.44 4.01 -7.81
C PHE A 166 -6.58 5.27 -6.94
N MET A 167 -5.65 6.22 -7.06
CA MET A 167 -5.70 7.47 -6.31
C MET A 167 -6.91 8.35 -6.67
N LEU A 168 -7.26 8.42 -7.96
CA LEU A 168 -8.44 9.17 -8.43
C LEU A 168 -9.76 8.53 -8.00
N ILE A 169 -9.83 7.19 -7.98
CA ILE A 169 -10.98 6.46 -7.45
C ILE A 169 -11.17 6.79 -5.97
N TYR A 170 -10.10 6.74 -5.17
CA TYR A 170 -10.19 7.09 -3.76
C TYR A 170 -10.55 8.56 -3.54
N LEU A 171 -9.96 9.47 -4.31
CA LEU A 171 -10.28 10.90 -4.24
C LEU A 171 -11.77 11.14 -4.54
N SER A 172 -12.32 10.49 -5.57
CA SER A 172 -13.74 10.55 -5.92
C SER A 172 -14.62 9.99 -4.80
N TRP A 173 -14.22 8.84 -4.23
CA TRP A 173 -14.90 8.22 -3.10
C TRP A 173 -14.96 9.15 -1.87
N MET A 174 -13.85 9.81 -1.52
CA MET A 174 -13.80 10.76 -0.42
C MET A 174 -14.79 11.92 -0.61
N HIS A 175 -14.87 12.48 -1.82
CA HIS A 175 -15.81 13.56 -2.13
C HIS A 175 -17.26 13.07 -2.09
N PHE A 176 -17.53 11.86 -2.56
CA PHE A 176 -18.84 11.24 -2.45
C PHE A 176 -19.27 11.04 -0.99
N VAL A 177 -18.39 10.52 -0.13
CA VAL A 177 -18.67 10.38 1.31
C VAL A 177 -18.91 11.74 1.97
N TYR A 178 -18.11 12.77 1.63
CA TYR A 178 -18.35 14.13 2.11
C TYR A 178 -19.71 14.67 1.66
N TYR A 179 -20.08 14.47 0.40
CA TYR A 179 -21.38 14.88 -0.13
C TYR A 179 -22.54 14.25 0.65
N MET A 180 -22.42 12.98 1.02
CA MET A 180 -23.46 12.24 1.74
C MET A 180 -23.54 12.58 3.24
N ASN A 181 -22.41 12.90 3.89
CA ASN A 181 -22.36 13.00 5.36
C ASN A 181 -22.02 14.41 5.88
N GLY A 182 -21.56 15.30 5.00
CA GLY A 182 -21.13 16.67 5.33
C GLY A 182 -19.81 16.76 6.10
N ILE A 183 -19.03 15.66 6.16
CA ILE A 183 -17.79 15.56 6.93
C ILE A 183 -16.71 14.89 6.09
N TRP A 184 -15.54 15.52 6.05
CA TRP A 184 -14.37 14.95 5.37
C TRP A 184 -13.81 13.78 6.15
N ALA A 185 -13.26 12.81 5.42
CA ALA A 185 -12.44 11.77 6.03
C ALA A 185 -11.22 12.37 6.75
N TYR A 186 -10.67 13.48 6.26
CA TYR A 186 -9.47 14.11 6.81
C TYR A 186 -9.71 15.60 7.14
N PRO A 187 -9.46 16.04 8.39
CA PRO A 187 -9.61 17.44 8.79
C PRO A 187 -8.79 18.43 7.95
N VAL A 188 -7.60 18.03 7.47
CA VAL A 188 -6.77 18.86 6.57
C VAL A 188 -7.53 19.37 5.36
N ILE A 189 -8.51 18.62 4.84
CA ILE A 189 -9.30 19.05 3.68
C ILE A 189 -10.30 20.15 4.07
N GLU A 190 -10.94 20.04 5.24
CA GLU A 190 -11.92 21.03 5.72
C GLU A 190 -11.29 22.42 5.80
N ILE A 191 -10.06 22.52 6.33
CA ILE A 191 -9.39 23.80 6.59
C ILE A 191 -8.84 24.49 5.33
N LEU A 192 -8.58 23.76 4.26
CA LEU A 192 -8.02 24.32 3.03
C LEU A 192 -9.11 25.01 2.21
N THR A 193 -8.82 26.19 1.66
CA THR A 193 -9.70 26.83 0.67
C THR A 193 -9.69 26.06 -0.65
N TRP A 194 -10.67 26.32 -1.52
CA TRP A 194 -10.82 25.56 -2.77
C TRP A 194 -9.57 25.55 -3.66
N PRO A 195 -8.86 26.69 -3.90
CA PRO A 195 -7.61 26.67 -4.65
C PRO A 195 -6.52 25.82 -3.98
N PHE A 196 -6.38 25.92 -2.65
CA PHE A 196 -5.37 25.16 -1.93
C PHE A 196 -5.70 23.66 -1.86
N ARG A 197 -6.98 23.26 -1.87
CA ARG A 197 -7.37 21.84 -2.00
C ARG A 197 -6.90 21.25 -3.33
N ILE A 198 -7.08 21.97 -4.42
CA ILE A 198 -6.62 21.52 -5.75
C ILE A 198 -5.11 21.34 -5.76
N ILE A 199 -4.37 22.35 -5.29
CA ILE A 199 -2.91 22.29 -5.20
C ILE A 199 -2.48 21.11 -4.31
N PHE A 200 -3.14 20.91 -3.17
CA PHE A 200 -2.87 19.80 -2.26
C PHE A 200 -3.09 18.44 -2.93
N TYR A 201 -4.21 18.24 -3.64
CA TYR A 201 -4.46 17.00 -4.36
C TYR A 201 -3.45 16.74 -5.47
N LEU A 202 -3.09 17.76 -6.25
CA LEU A 202 -2.06 17.64 -7.29
C LEU A 202 -0.70 17.29 -6.68
N ALA A 203 -0.33 17.92 -5.57
CA ALA A 203 0.90 17.60 -4.85
C ALA A 203 0.91 16.15 -4.36
N LEU A 204 -0.20 15.64 -3.80
CA LEU A 204 -0.31 14.25 -3.36
C LEU A 204 -0.26 13.25 -4.53
N LEU A 205 -0.89 13.57 -5.67
CA LEU A 205 -0.81 12.72 -6.88
C LEU A 205 0.62 12.66 -7.43
N MET A 206 1.30 13.81 -7.50
CA MET A 206 2.71 13.87 -7.91
C MET A 206 3.62 13.14 -6.93
N PHE A 207 3.36 13.25 -5.63
CA PHE A 207 4.09 12.52 -4.60
C PHE A 207 3.90 11.00 -4.76
N ALA A 208 2.67 10.52 -4.94
CA ALA A 208 2.40 9.11 -5.21
C ALA A 208 3.13 8.61 -6.48
N ALA A 209 3.09 9.38 -7.57
CA ALA A 209 3.84 9.06 -8.79
C ALA A 209 5.36 9.01 -8.53
N GLY A 210 5.90 9.95 -7.75
CA GLY A 210 7.30 9.93 -7.31
C GLY A 210 7.67 8.64 -6.57
N LEU A 211 6.79 8.17 -5.68
CA LEU A 211 7.00 6.93 -4.93
C LEU A 211 7.03 5.67 -5.81
N TYR A 212 6.34 5.67 -6.95
CA TYR A 212 6.49 4.60 -7.95
C TYR A 212 7.93 4.53 -8.48
N TYR A 213 8.50 5.68 -8.87
CA TYR A 213 9.88 5.76 -9.35
C TYR A 213 10.89 5.41 -8.27
N VAL A 214 10.66 5.84 -7.02
CA VAL A 214 11.48 5.43 -5.87
C VAL A 214 11.46 3.92 -5.70
N GLY A 215 10.30 3.28 -5.81
CA GLY A 215 10.20 1.83 -5.75
C GLY A 215 10.99 1.13 -6.85
N GLU A 216 10.85 1.60 -8.10
CA GLU A 216 11.60 1.06 -9.25
C GLU A 216 13.11 1.22 -9.05
N LEU A 217 13.56 2.38 -8.58
CA LEU A 217 14.97 2.65 -8.30
C LEU A 217 15.50 1.74 -7.18
N LEU A 218 14.77 1.60 -6.07
CA LEU A 218 15.19 0.76 -4.96
C LEU A 218 15.31 -0.71 -5.38
N ASP A 219 14.36 -1.24 -6.14
CA ASP A 219 14.43 -2.62 -6.66
C ASP A 219 15.65 -2.82 -7.56
N GLN A 220 15.94 -1.85 -8.44
CA GLN A 220 17.15 -1.87 -9.29
C GLN A 220 18.45 -1.80 -8.47
N LEU A 221 18.49 -0.99 -7.41
CA LEU A 221 19.66 -0.88 -6.53
C LEU A 221 19.89 -2.16 -5.71
N ILE A 222 18.83 -2.82 -5.24
CA ILE A 222 18.93 -4.03 -4.43
C ILE A 222 19.31 -5.24 -5.29
N TRP A 223 18.71 -5.36 -6.49
CA TRP A 223 18.78 -6.60 -7.28
C TRP A 223 19.49 -6.49 -8.63
N GLY A 224 19.67 -5.28 -9.18
CA GLY A 224 20.10 -5.07 -10.56
C GLY A 224 21.43 -5.74 -10.90
N GLU A 225 22.51 -5.40 -10.19
CA GLU A 225 23.84 -5.98 -10.42
C GLU A 225 23.85 -7.49 -10.20
N TYR A 226 23.18 -7.95 -9.14
CA TYR A 226 23.09 -9.37 -8.82
C TYR A 226 22.40 -10.18 -9.92
N LEU A 227 21.30 -9.66 -10.49
CA LEU A 227 20.57 -10.32 -11.57
C LEU A 227 21.38 -10.36 -12.87
N ILE A 228 22.10 -9.29 -13.20
CA ILE A 228 22.99 -9.24 -14.37
C ILE A 228 24.09 -10.29 -14.26
N LEU A 229 24.77 -10.34 -13.10
CA LEU A 229 25.82 -11.33 -12.85
C LEU A 229 25.27 -12.76 -12.94
N LEU A 230 24.13 -13.02 -12.30
CA LEU A 230 23.52 -14.35 -12.29
C LEU A 230 23.12 -14.80 -13.70
N GLN A 231 22.60 -13.89 -14.54
CA GLN A 231 22.28 -14.18 -15.93
C GLN A 231 23.54 -14.53 -16.73
N SER A 232 24.62 -13.76 -16.57
CA SER A 232 25.89 -14.02 -17.28
C SER A 232 26.49 -15.40 -16.98
N ILE A 233 26.37 -15.87 -15.72
CA ILE A 233 26.84 -17.20 -15.30
C ILE A 233 25.99 -18.29 -15.95
N ILE A 234 24.66 -18.12 -15.99
CA ILE A 234 23.74 -19.08 -16.60
C ILE A 234 24.01 -19.19 -18.11
N ASP A 235 24.23 -18.05 -18.78
CA ASP A 235 24.51 -18.01 -20.21
C ASP A 235 25.83 -18.72 -20.53
N TYR A 236 26.90 -18.46 -19.74
CA TYR A 236 28.18 -19.16 -19.87
C TYR A 236 28.05 -20.68 -19.72
N GLN A 237 27.31 -21.15 -18.71
CA GLN A 237 27.08 -22.58 -18.47
C GLN A 237 26.22 -23.24 -19.56
N SER A 238 25.42 -22.48 -20.30
CA SER A 238 24.62 -23.01 -21.41
C SER A 238 25.39 -23.18 -22.72
N MET A 239 26.57 -22.57 -22.82
CA MET A 239 27.46 -22.65 -23.99
C MET A 239 28.49 -23.79 -23.89
N SER A 240 28.68 -24.38 -22.70
CA SER A 240 29.56 -25.52 -22.41
C SER A 240 28.81 -26.85 -22.44
#